data_AF-A0A194PZT8-F1
#
_entry.id   AF-A0A194PZT8-F1
#
_cell.length_a   1.000
_cell.length_b   1.000
_cell.length_c   1.000
_cell.angle_alpha   90.00
_cell.angle_beta   90.00
_cell.angle_gamma   90.00
#
_symmetry.space_group_name_H-M   'P 1'
#
loop_
_entity.id
_entity.type
_entity.pdbx_description
1 polymer ?
#
loop_
_entity_poly.entity_id
_entity_poly.type
_entity_poly.pdbx_seq_one_letter_code
_entity_poly.pdbx_strand_id
1 'polypeptide(L)'
;MWSDKELEELLRKIPNITDVEKEIAPADFTNLRFTLIFPGTKWCGSGNIADGYDDLGKDNETDACCRQHDFCPDIIPAGETKYNLTNESFFTRLHCSCDQTFRKCLRTVNSVTSLKIGITYFNAIGTKCYRKDYPVTGCRTRGG
;
A
#
# COMPACT_ATOMS: atom_id res chain seq x y z
N MET A 1 -8.66 -3.46 0.39
CA MET A 1 -8.59 -4.90 0.12
C MET A 1 -8.91 -5.18 -1.33
N TRP A 2 -7.92 -5.61 -2.11
CA TRP A 2 -8.14 -6.20 -3.44
C TRP A 2 -9.11 -7.38 -3.29
N SER A 3 -10.08 -7.49 -4.20
CA SER A 3 -11.07 -8.57 -4.18
C SER A 3 -10.49 -9.86 -4.75
N ASP A 4 -11.13 -11.00 -4.48
CA ASP A 4 -10.62 -12.30 -4.95
C ASP A 4 -10.60 -12.34 -6.48
N LYS A 5 -11.64 -11.78 -7.12
CA LYS A 5 -11.70 -11.62 -8.58
C LYS A 5 -10.58 -10.76 -9.16
N GLU A 6 -10.15 -9.73 -8.44
CA GLU A 6 -9.02 -8.90 -8.88
C GLU A 6 -7.75 -9.72 -8.79
N LEU A 7 -7.54 -10.45 -7.68
CA LEU A 7 -6.38 -11.34 -7.51
C LEU A 7 -6.34 -12.42 -8.60
N GLU A 8 -7.46 -13.05 -8.92
CA GLU A 8 -7.56 -14.10 -9.96
C GLU A 8 -7.26 -13.57 -11.37
N GLU A 9 -7.86 -12.44 -11.77
CA GLU A 9 -7.58 -11.84 -13.08
C GLU A 9 -6.10 -11.43 -13.20
N LEU A 10 -5.48 -11.08 -12.08
CA LEU A 10 -4.09 -10.66 -12.00
C LEU A 10 -3.10 -11.82 -12.02
N LEU A 11 -3.37 -12.93 -11.32
CA LEU A 11 -2.57 -14.17 -11.42
C LEU A 11 -2.50 -14.68 -12.86
N ARG A 12 -3.57 -14.46 -13.64
CA ARG A 12 -3.65 -14.84 -15.06
C ARG A 12 -2.77 -13.99 -15.98
N LYS A 13 -2.34 -12.79 -15.56
CA LYS A 13 -1.53 -11.85 -16.34
C LYS A 13 -0.03 -12.01 -16.14
N ILE A 14 0.42 -12.90 -15.24
CA ILE A 14 1.84 -13.16 -15.00
C ILE A 14 2.22 -14.42 -15.79
N PRO A 15 2.84 -14.30 -16.98
CA PRO A 15 2.84 -15.36 -17.97
C PRO A 15 3.85 -16.50 -17.70
N ASN A 16 4.53 -16.53 -16.56
CA ASN A 16 5.45 -17.59 -16.16
C ASN A 16 5.68 -17.54 -14.64
N ILE A 17 4.64 -17.81 -13.87
CA ILE A 17 4.77 -18.09 -12.44
C ILE A 17 4.76 -19.62 -12.30
N THR A 18 5.94 -20.22 -12.20
CA THR A 18 6.07 -21.60 -11.75
C THR A 18 6.32 -21.72 -10.25
N ASP A 19 6.41 -20.61 -9.50
CA ASP A 19 6.58 -20.66 -8.04
C ASP A 19 6.03 -19.37 -7.38
N VAL A 20 4.70 -19.27 -7.17
CA VAL A 20 4.12 -18.22 -6.29
C VAL A 20 4.66 -18.35 -4.87
N GLU A 21 4.90 -19.59 -4.43
CA GLU A 21 5.29 -19.91 -3.05
C GLU A 21 6.72 -19.46 -2.68
N LYS A 22 7.59 -19.19 -3.66
CA LYS A 22 9.00 -18.82 -3.38
C LYS A 22 9.25 -17.32 -3.25
N GLU A 23 8.47 -16.44 -3.86
CA GLU A 23 8.76 -15.00 -3.80
C GLU A 23 8.07 -14.27 -2.64
N ILE A 24 7.12 -14.90 -1.96
CA ILE A 24 6.46 -14.31 -0.79
C ILE A 24 6.29 -15.41 0.25
N ALA A 25 7.38 -15.76 0.93
CA ALA A 25 7.28 -16.57 2.13
C ALA A 25 6.52 -15.77 3.20
N PRO A 26 5.41 -16.27 3.77
CA PRO A 26 4.66 -15.58 4.82
C PRO A 26 5.51 -15.25 6.06
N ALA A 27 6.58 -16.01 6.29
CA ALA A 27 7.53 -15.83 7.38
C ALA A 27 8.50 -14.64 7.18
N ASP A 28 8.64 -14.12 5.95
CA ASP A 28 9.47 -12.95 5.66
C ASP A 28 8.69 -11.65 5.96
N PHE A 29 7.36 -11.69 5.80
CA PHE A 29 6.45 -10.58 6.08
C PHE A 29 6.25 -10.28 7.58
N THR A 30 6.46 -11.27 8.46
CA THR A 30 6.27 -11.10 9.92
C THR A 30 7.50 -10.53 10.62
N ASN A 31 8.69 -10.63 10.02
CA ASN A 31 9.95 -10.09 10.57
C ASN A 31 10.52 -8.89 9.78
N LEU A 32 9.89 -8.49 8.67
CA LEU A 32 10.22 -7.26 7.96
C LEU A 32 9.79 -6.07 8.83
N ARG A 33 10.70 -5.55 9.65
CA ARG A 33 10.69 -4.12 9.96
C ARG A 33 10.66 -3.41 8.61
N PHE A 34 9.52 -2.84 8.22
CA PHE A 34 9.28 -2.19 6.91
C PHE A 34 10.21 -1.00 6.70
N THR A 35 11.50 -1.28 6.50
CA THR A 35 12.57 -0.30 6.26
C THR A 35 13.08 -0.43 4.83
N LEU A 36 12.40 -1.24 4.01
CA LEU A 36 12.80 -1.59 2.65
C LEU A 36 11.90 -0.88 1.65
N ILE A 37 12.51 -0.18 0.69
CA ILE A 37 11.86 0.34 -0.50
C ILE A 37 11.66 -0.82 -1.48
N PHE A 38 10.48 -0.90 -2.10
CA PHE A 38 10.16 -1.95 -3.05
C PHE A 38 11.12 -1.91 -4.25
N PRO A 39 11.76 -3.04 -4.65
CA PRO A 39 12.72 -3.04 -5.75
C PRO A 39 12.12 -2.47 -7.05
N GLY A 40 12.89 -1.63 -7.74
CA GLY A 40 12.43 -0.94 -8.96
C GLY A 40 11.72 0.39 -8.70
N THR A 41 11.52 0.76 -7.43
CA THR A 41 10.89 2.03 -7.01
C THR A 41 11.83 2.82 -6.09
N LYS A 42 11.52 4.09 -5.84
CA LYS A 42 12.24 4.95 -4.90
C LYS A 42 11.35 5.46 -3.76
N TRP A 43 10.02 5.42 -3.93
CA TRP A 43 9.03 5.98 -3.03
C TRP A 43 8.12 4.94 -2.38
N CYS A 44 8.14 3.68 -2.82
CA CYS A 44 7.26 2.65 -2.28
C CYS A 44 7.86 1.92 -1.07
N GLY A 45 7.81 2.54 0.11
CA GLY A 45 8.25 1.93 1.36
C GLY A 45 8.11 2.87 2.56
N SER A 46 8.93 2.70 3.60
CA SER A 46 8.97 3.65 4.71
C SER A 46 9.84 4.85 4.35
N GLY A 47 9.19 5.98 4.07
CA GLY A 47 9.83 7.13 3.45
C GLY A 47 10.21 6.84 2.01
N ASN A 48 11.29 7.47 1.53
CA ASN A 48 11.77 7.31 0.16
C ASN A 48 13.30 7.43 0.11
N ILE A 49 13.89 6.94 -0.97
CA ILE A 49 15.33 7.03 -1.29
C ILE A 49 15.58 7.91 -2.51
N ALA A 50 14.63 8.79 -2.83
CA ALA A 50 14.69 9.66 -3.99
C ALA A 50 15.61 10.86 -3.73
N ASP A 51 16.42 11.23 -4.72
CA ASP A 51 17.30 12.41 -4.66
C ASP A 51 16.52 13.73 -4.84
N GLY A 52 15.25 13.64 -5.26
CA GLY A 52 14.36 14.78 -5.45
C GLY A 52 12.98 14.35 -5.93
N TYR A 53 12.05 15.30 -6.01
CA TYR A 53 10.65 15.02 -6.34
C TYR A 53 10.48 14.22 -7.64
N ASP A 54 11.21 14.55 -8.70
CA ASP A 54 11.10 13.90 -10.01
C ASP A 54 11.97 12.64 -10.15
N ASP A 55 12.70 12.27 -9.10
CA ASP A 55 13.54 11.08 -9.10
C ASP A 55 12.70 9.83 -8.83
N LEU A 56 12.31 9.16 -9.93
CA LEU A 56 11.53 7.94 -9.93
C LEU A 56 12.39 6.74 -10.32
N GLY A 57 12.07 5.57 -9.77
CA GLY A 57 12.65 4.30 -10.12
C GLY A 57 12.22 3.80 -11.51
N LYS A 58 12.69 2.59 -11.85
CA LYS A 58 12.40 1.92 -13.12
C LYS A 58 10.89 1.73 -13.35
N ASP A 59 10.15 1.39 -12.30
CA ASP A 59 8.70 1.22 -12.35
C ASP A 59 7.99 2.56 -12.14
N ASN A 60 8.37 3.55 -12.94
CA ASN A 60 8.10 4.97 -12.74
C ASN A 60 6.62 5.33 -12.49
N GLU A 61 5.67 4.72 -13.22
CA GLU A 61 4.24 4.98 -13.04
C GLU A 61 3.74 4.46 -11.69
N THR A 62 4.24 3.30 -11.27
CA THR A 62 3.90 2.72 -9.95
C THR A 62 4.54 3.54 -8.84
N ASP A 63 5.80 3.92 -9.03
CA ASP A 63 6.56 4.72 -8.08
C ASP A 63 5.95 6.12 -7.89
N ALA A 64 5.45 6.71 -8.97
CA ALA A 64 4.71 7.97 -8.92
C ALA A 64 3.43 7.87 -8.06
N CYS A 65 2.74 6.72 -8.05
CA CYS A 65 1.62 6.49 -7.14
C CYS A 65 2.06 6.54 -5.67
N CYS A 66 3.20 5.93 -5.34
CA CYS A 66 3.76 5.94 -3.99
C CYS A 66 4.25 7.34 -3.59
N ARG A 67 4.96 8.04 -4.49
CA ARG A 67 5.33 9.45 -4.30
C ARG A 67 4.10 10.30 -3.97
N GLN A 68 3.04 10.20 -4.76
CA GLN A 68 1.81 10.95 -4.49
C GLN A 68 1.20 10.60 -3.11
N HIS A 69 1.29 9.34 -2.70
CA HIS A 69 0.81 8.87 -1.41
C HIS A 69 1.65 9.42 -0.25
N ASP A 70 2.97 9.48 -0.38
CA ASP A 70 3.90 10.09 0.58
C ASP A 70 3.59 11.58 0.84
N PHE A 71 3.13 12.31 -0.18
CA PHE A 71 2.74 13.72 -0.06
C PHE A 71 1.32 13.94 0.50
N CYS A 72 0.73 12.94 1.16
CA CYS A 72 -0.57 13.12 1.80
C CYS A 72 -0.55 14.28 2.82
N PRO A 73 -1.44 15.27 2.73
CA PRO A 73 -1.39 16.46 3.57
C PRO A 73 -1.83 16.21 5.02
N ASP A 74 -2.51 15.09 5.27
CA ASP A 74 -3.00 14.73 6.60
C ASP A 74 -2.56 13.32 6.96
N ILE A 75 -1.62 13.25 7.91
CA ILE A 75 -1.03 12.01 8.42
C ILE A 75 -1.03 11.98 9.95
N ILE A 76 -0.93 10.77 10.50
CA ILE A 76 -0.58 10.51 11.90
C ILE A 76 0.66 9.61 11.87
N PRO A 77 1.87 10.15 12.17
CA PRO A 77 3.09 9.37 12.22
C PRO A 77 3.01 8.18 13.20
N ALA A 78 3.96 7.25 13.09
CA ALA A 78 4.03 6.09 13.98
C ALA A 78 4.18 6.54 15.45
N GLY A 79 3.33 6.01 16.34
CA GLY A 79 3.31 6.33 17.77
C GLY A 79 2.68 7.69 18.13
N GLU A 80 2.31 8.52 17.15
CA GLU A 80 1.75 9.84 17.40
C GLU A 80 0.23 9.83 17.57
N THR A 81 -0.28 10.90 18.20
CA THR A 81 -1.69 11.13 18.44
C THR A 81 -2.17 12.39 17.73
N LYS A 82 -3.25 12.27 16.95
CA LYS A 82 -3.92 13.39 16.30
C LYS A 82 -5.43 13.13 16.26
N TYR A 83 -6.25 14.18 16.39
CA TYR A 83 -7.71 14.06 16.41
C TYR A 83 -8.26 13.07 17.45
N ASN A 84 -7.56 12.94 18.58
CA ASN A 84 -7.87 11.96 19.63
C ASN A 84 -7.78 10.48 19.17
N LEU A 85 -7.02 10.24 18.08
CA LEU A 85 -6.68 8.92 17.57
C LEU A 85 -5.17 8.72 17.72
N THR A 86 -4.76 7.61 18.34
CA THR A 86 -3.35 7.23 18.45
C THR A 86 -3.01 6.20 17.37
N ASN A 87 -1.93 6.44 16.62
CA ASN A 87 -1.40 5.47 15.68
C ASN A 87 -0.40 4.54 16.37
N GLU A 88 -0.86 3.44 16.94
CA GLU A 88 0.00 2.44 17.63
C GLU A 88 0.85 1.59 16.67
N SER A 89 0.66 1.77 15.36
CA SER A 89 1.42 1.06 14.33
C SER A 89 2.82 1.65 14.17
N PHE A 90 3.78 0.83 13.73
CA PHE A 90 5.16 1.27 13.45
C PHE A 90 5.32 1.98 12.09
N PHE A 91 4.22 2.21 11.37
CA PHE A 91 4.16 2.88 10.07
C PHE A 91 3.20 4.07 10.13
N THR A 92 3.41 5.06 9.26
CA THR A 92 2.57 6.25 9.15
C THR A 92 1.15 5.89 8.73
N ARG A 93 0.16 6.50 9.38
CA ARG A 93 -1.25 6.36 9.03
C ARG A 93 -1.73 7.59 8.25
N LEU A 94 -2.43 7.38 7.15
CA LEU A 94 -2.87 8.45 6.25
C LEU A 94 -4.39 8.65 6.29
N HIS A 95 -4.84 9.82 5.84
CA HIS A 95 -6.26 10.09 5.65
C HIS A 95 -6.84 9.17 4.55
N CYS A 96 -8.07 8.70 4.72
CA CYS A 96 -8.70 7.73 3.82
C CYS A 96 -8.80 8.18 2.36
N SER A 97 -8.82 9.48 2.08
CA SER A 97 -8.80 9.98 0.69
C SER A 97 -7.47 9.70 0.00
N CYS A 98 -6.35 9.75 0.72
CA CYS A 98 -5.02 9.45 0.19
C CYS A 98 -4.93 7.95 -0.14
N ASP A 99 -5.35 7.08 0.78
CA ASP A 99 -5.38 5.62 0.55
C ASP A 99 -6.32 5.23 -0.61
N GLN A 100 -7.48 5.89 -0.75
CA GLN A 100 -8.38 5.65 -1.88
C GLN A 100 -7.78 6.08 -3.22
N THR A 101 -7.12 7.24 -3.24
CA THR A 101 -6.43 7.76 -4.42
C THR A 101 -5.27 6.84 -4.80
N PHE A 102 -4.49 6.41 -3.83
CA PHE A 102 -3.38 5.48 -4.02
C PHE A 102 -3.87 4.14 -4.59
N ARG A 103 -4.92 3.55 -4.00
CA ARG A 103 -5.53 2.33 -4.53
C ARG A 103 -6.01 2.49 -5.97
N LYS A 104 -6.64 3.61 -6.30
CA LYS A 104 -7.09 3.91 -7.66
C LYS A 104 -5.90 4.04 -8.61
N CYS A 105 -4.85 4.75 -8.22
CA CYS A 105 -3.64 4.92 -9.00
C CYS A 105 -2.99 3.57 -9.33
N LEU A 106 -2.74 2.72 -8.33
CA LEU A 106 -2.15 1.40 -8.52
C LEU A 106 -2.97 0.51 -9.47
N ARG A 107 -4.31 0.56 -9.35
CA ARG A 107 -5.22 -0.15 -10.26
C ARG A 107 -5.18 0.40 -11.68
N THR A 108 -5.01 1.71 -11.86
CA THR A 108 -4.91 2.33 -13.17
C THR A 108 -3.59 1.97 -13.86
N VAL A 109 -2.47 1.95 -13.12
CA VAL A 109 -1.16 1.54 -13.65
C VAL A 109 -1.18 0.07 -14.07
N ASN A 110 -1.88 -0.79 -13.33
CA ASN A 110 -2.17 -2.17 -13.72
C ASN A 110 -0.92 -2.98 -14.13
N SER A 111 0.17 -2.85 -13.35
CA SER A 111 1.43 -3.56 -13.54
C SER A 111 1.64 -4.64 -12.47
N VAL A 112 2.60 -5.54 -12.68
CA VAL A 112 2.98 -6.54 -11.66
C VAL A 112 3.49 -5.86 -10.39
N THR A 113 4.29 -4.78 -10.52
CA THR A 113 4.79 -4.00 -9.39
C THR A 113 3.65 -3.31 -8.65
N SER A 114 2.73 -2.64 -9.35
CA SER A 114 1.61 -1.93 -8.72
C SER A 114 0.66 -2.89 -7.99
N LEU A 115 0.50 -4.10 -8.53
CA LEU A 115 -0.21 -5.18 -7.88
C LEU A 115 0.47 -5.63 -6.58
N LYS A 116 1.77 -6.01 -6.64
CA LYS A 116 2.51 -6.50 -5.48
C LYS A 116 2.48 -5.47 -4.33
N ILE A 117 2.65 -4.19 -4.66
CA ILE A 117 2.53 -3.08 -3.70
C ILE A 117 1.09 -2.97 -3.16
N GLY A 118 0.08 -3.05 -4.02
CA GLY A 118 -1.32 -3.00 -3.62
C GLY A 118 -1.70 -4.12 -2.63
N ILE A 119 -1.32 -5.36 -2.94
CA ILE A 119 -1.52 -6.52 -2.05
C ILE A 119 -0.78 -6.32 -0.73
N THR A 120 0.48 -5.91 -0.81
CA THR A 120 1.33 -5.66 0.37
C THR A 120 0.67 -4.64 1.30
N TYR A 121 0.33 -3.45 0.78
CA TYR A 121 -0.19 -2.34 1.59
C TYR A 121 -1.61 -2.60 2.11
N PHE A 122 -2.53 -3.06 1.26
CA PHE A 122 -3.95 -3.10 1.58
C PHE A 122 -4.48 -4.46 2.04
N ASN A 123 -3.69 -5.53 1.92
CA ASN A 123 -4.08 -6.88 2.34
C ASN A 123 -3.10 -7.44 3.38
N ALA A 124 -1.78 -7.41 3.13
CA ALA A 124 -0.80 -8.04 4.03
C ALA A 124 -0.48 -7.19 5.28
N ILE A 125 -0.20 -5.89 5.13
CA ILE A 125 0.03 -4.99 6.26
C ILE A 125 -1.27 -4.74 7.05
N GLY A 126 -2.42 -4.74 6.35
CA GLY A 126 -3.71 -4.46 6.97
C GLY A 126 -3.81 -3.05 7.55
N THR A 127 -3.11 -2.08 6.95
CA THR A 127 -3.16 -0.68 7.41
C THR A 127 -4.59 -0.15 7.42
N LYS A 128 -4.87 0.73 8.39
CA LYS A 128 -6.16 1.42 8.53
C LYS A 128 -5.95 2.87 8.17
N CYS A 129 -6.89 3.48 7.47
CA CYS A 129 -6.92 4.93 7.30
C CYS A 129 -7.82 5.59 8.34
N TYR A 130 -7.81 6.92 8.42
CA TYR A 130 -8.74 7.69 9.23
C TYR A 130 -9.44 8.77 8.41
N ARG A 131 -10.62 9.19 8.87
CA ARG A 131 -11.38 10.32 8.33
C ARG A 131 -12.43 10.78 9.34
N LYS A 132 -12.92 12.00 9.19
CA LYS A 132 -14.14 12.44 9.88
C LYS A 132 -15.34 11.76 9.25
N ASP A 133 -16.16 11.09 10.05
CA ASP A 133 -17.36 10.38 9.61
C ASP A 133 -18.40 10.32 10.73
N TYR A 134 -19.60 9.87 10.42
CA TYR A 134 -20.62 9.56 11.42
C TYR A 134 -20.24 8.31 12.25
N PRO A 135 -20.75 8.17 13.49
CA PRO A 135 -20.52 6.97 14.28
C PRO A 135 -20.93 5.71 13.52
N VAL A 136 -20.02 4.74 13.45
CA VAL A 136 -20.30 3.45 12.82
C VAL A 136 -21.26 2.67 13.72
N THR A 137 -22.46 2.40 13.23
CA THR A 137 -23.52 1.68 13.97
C THR A 137 -23.62 0.20 13.62
N GLY A 138 -22.89 -0.25 12.59
CA GLY A 138 -22.84 -1.64 12.18
C GLY A 138 -21.88 -1.88 11.03
N CYS A 139 -21.47 -3.14 10.86
CA CYS A 139 -20.65 -3.58 9.73
C CYS A 139 -21.50 -4.49 8.85
N ARG A 140 -21.61 -4.16 7.56
CA ARG A 140 -22.11 -5.10 6.55
C ARG A 140 -20.91 -5.64 5.80
N THR A 141 -20.64 -6.93 5.94
CA THR A 141 -19.63 -7.59 5.11
C THR A 141 -20.13 -7.60 3.67
N ARG A 142 -19.52 -6.78 2.81
CA ARG A 142 -19.60 -6.98 1.36
C ARG A 142 -18.48 -7.96 1.01
N GLY A 143 -18.85 -9.19 0.64
CA GLY A 143 -17.92 -10.26 0.29
C GLY A 143 -16.99 -9.88 -0.86
N GLY A 144 -15.82 -10.52 -0.89
CA GLY A 144 -14.76 -10.36 -1.90
C GLY A 144 -15.11 -10.90 -3.27
#